data_AF-A0A956BET6-F1
#
_entry.id   AF-A0A956BET6-F1
#
_cell.length_a   1.000
_cell.length_b   1.000
_cell.length_c   1.000
_cell.angle_alpha   90.00
_cell.angle_beta   90.00
_cell.angle_gamma   90.00
#
_symmetry.space_group_name_H-M   'P 1'
#
loop_
_entity.id
_entity.type
_entity.pdbx_description
1 polymer ?
#
loop_
_entity_poly.entity_id
_entity_poly.type
_entity_poly.pdbx_seq_one_letter_code
_entity_poly.pdbx_strand_id
1 'polypeptide(L)' 'MSEPTRKLLEEALNLPIHERAVVAAELLASLDGEPDVDVEAAWADEIERRIRRVRAGQGEFQSWDEVVRDLRPRR' A
#
# COMPACT_ATOMS: atom_id res chain seq x y z
N MET A 1 8.17 8.13 20.86
CA MET A 1 6.81 8.73 20.82
C MET A 1 6.68 9.68 21.98
N SER A 2 6.13 10.88 21.75
CA SER A 2 5.80 11.80 22.85
C SER A 2 4.64 11.22 23.67
N GLU A 3 4.47 11.74 24.90
CA GLU A 3 3.36 11.32 25.76
C GLU A 3 1.98 11.50 25.08
N PRO A 4 1.70 12.62 24.38
CA PRO A 4 0.47 12.76 23.61
C PRO A 4 0.30 11.70 22.51
N THR A 5 1.37 11.35 21.78
CA THR A 5 1.29 10.34 20.72
C THR A 5 0.95 8.97 21.27
N ARG A 6 1.48 8.60 22.45
CA ARG A 6 1.16 7.31 23.09
C ARG A 6 -0.30 7.23 23.50
N LYS A 7 -0.82 8.28 24.14
CA LYS A 7 -2.23 8.36 24.54
C LYS A 7 -3.18 8.24 23.34
N LEU A 8 -2.91 8.96 22.25
CA LEU A 8 -3.72 8.87 21.03
C LEU A 8 -3.68 7.48 20.40
N LEU A 9 -2.52 6.81 20.41
CA LEU A 9 -2.41 5.45 19.92
C LEU A 9 -3.23 4.47 20.78
N GLU A 10 -3.14 4.57 22.10
CA GLU A 10 -3.92 3.74 23.03
C GLU A 10 -5.43 3.94 22.82
N GLU A 11 -5.89 5.18 22.68
CA GLU A 11 -7.29 5.51 22.39
C GLU A 11 -7.73 4.92 21.03
N ALA A 12 -6.93 5.10 19.98
CA ALA A 12 -7.22 4.56 18.66
C ALA A 12 -7.30 3.02 18.67
N LEU A 13 -6.41 2.34 19.37
CA LEU A 13 -6.41 0.87 19.44
C LEU A 13 -7.62 0.30 20.18
N ASN A 14 -8.26 1.07 21.06
CA ASN A 14 -9.48 0.68 21.76
C ASN A 14 -10.76 0.84 20.92
N LEU A 15 -10.70 1.48 19.76
CA LEU A 15 -11.86 1.64 18.88
C LEU A 15 -12.28 0.30 18.23
N PRO A 16 -13.54 0.17 17.81
CA PRO A 16 -13.98 -0.91 16.92
C PRO A 16 -13.11 -1.02 15.66
N ILE A 17 -12.97 -2.22 15.12
CA ILE A 17 -12.06 -2.50 13.99
C ILE A 17 -12.29 -1.61 12.76
N HIS A 18 -13.54 -1.27 12.46
CA HIS A 18 -13.88 -0.42 11.32
C HIS A 18 -13.46 1.04 11.54
N GLU A 19 -13.63 1.58 12.74
CA GLU A 19 -13.18 2.93 13.10
C GLU A 19 -11.65 3.00 13.14
N ARG A 20 -10.97 1.96 13.63
CA ARG A 20 -9.51 1.87 13.54
C ARG A 20 -9.01 1.93 12.11
N ALA A 21 -9.69 1.24 11.19
CA ALA A 21 -9.33 1.26 9.78
C ALA A 21 -9.48 2.67 9.18
N VAL A 22 -10.53 3.40 9.55
CA VAL A 22 -10.72 4.80 9.15
C VAL A 22 -9.58 5.67 9.69
N VAL A 23 -9.28 5.61 10.99
CA VAL A 23 -8.17 6.39 11.59
C VAL A 23 -6.83 6.08 10.92
N ALA A 24 -6.55 4.80 10.65
CA ALA A 24 -5.34 4.39 9.96
C ALA A 24 -5.28 4.93 8.53
N ALA A 25 -6.39 4.89 7.79
CA ALA A 25 -6.46 5.40 6.42
C ALA A 25 -6.22 6.92 6.38
N GLU A 26 -6.87 7.69 7.24
CA GLU A 26 -6.69 9.14 7.33
C GLU A 26 -5.26 9.52 7.72
N LEU A 27 -4.67 8.81 8.69
CA LEU A 27 -3.28 9.03 9.08
C LEU A 27 -2.32 8.71 7.94
N LEU A 28 -2.52 7.61 7.21
CA LEU A 28 -1.71 7.26 6.04
C LEU A 28 -1.82 8.33 4.95
N ALA A 29 -3.04 8.76 4.62
CA ALA A 29 -3.27 9.82 3.64
C ALA A 29 -2.63 11.14 4.05
N SER A 30 -2.56 11.44 5.35
CA SER A 30 -1.89 12.65 5.84
C SER A 30 -0.35 12.63 5.68
N LEU A 31 0.23 11.45 5.42
CA LEU A 31 1.65 11.30 5.13
C LEU A 31 1.98 11.48 3.65
N ASP A 32 0.97 11.47 2.77
CA ASP A 32 1.16 11.77 1.35
C ASP A 32 1.55 13.25 1.25
N GLY A 33 2.83 13.49 0.94
CA GLY A 33 3.36 14.83 0.71
C GLY A 33 2.88 15.43 -0.61
N GLU A 34 3.45 16.58 -0.98
CA GLU A 34 3.26 17.07 -2.35
C GLU A 34 3.78 16.01 -3.35
N PRO A 35 3.05 15.73 -4.43
CA PRO A 35 3.51 14.80 -5.45
C PRO A 35 4.89 15.21 -5.95
N ASP A 36 5.86 14.32 -5.78
CA ASP A 36 7.19 14.51 -6.36
C ASP A 36 7.10 14.15 -7.84
N VAL A 37 7.19 15.18 -8.70
CA VAL A 37 7.08 15.05 -10.16
C VAL A 37 8.13 14.08 -10.71
N ASP A 38 9.31 14.01 -10.09
CA ASP A 38 10.37 13.09 -10.51
C ASP A 38 10.00 11.63 -10.16
N VAL A 39 9.32 11.42 -9.03
CA VAL A 39 8.79 10.10 -8.65
C VAL A 39 7.68 9.67 -9.60
N GLU A 40 6.73 10.56 -9.92
CA GLU A 40 5.66 10.28 -10.88
C GLU A 40 6.21 9.95 -12.27
N ALA A 41 7.19 10.71 -12.75
CA ALA A 41 7.87 10.44 -14.02
C ALA A 41 8.59 9.07 -14.00
N ALA A 42 9.31 8.76 -12.92
CA ALA A 42 9.98 7.47 -12.77
C ALA A 42 8.98 6.29 -12.74
N TRP A 43 7.81 6.47 -12.14
CA TRP A 43 6.73 5.48 -12.16
C TRP A 43 6.12 5.30 -13.56
N ALA A 44 5.91 6.38 -14.31
CA ALA A 44 5.45 6.30 -15.68
C ALA A 44 6.44 5.50 -16.56
N ASP A 45 7.73 5.82 -16.47
CA ASP A 45 8.80 5.11 -17.18
C ASP A 45 8.85 3.62 -16.80
N GLU A 46 8.65 3.30 -15.51
CA GLU A 46 8.55 1.93 -15.01
C GLU A 46 7.39 1.17 -15.65
N ILE A 47 6.20 1.77 -15.66
CA ILE A 47 4.98 1.17 -16.22
C ILE A 47 5.19 0.88 -17.71
N GLU A 48 5.72 1.85 -18.47
CA GLU A 48 6.01 1.65 -19.89
C GLU A 48 7.02 0.52 -20.13
N ARG A 49 8.07 0.44 -19.30
CA ARG A 49 9.06 -0.63 -19.38
C ARG A 49 8.45 -2.00 -19.08
N ARG A 50 7.58 -2.11 -18.07
CA ARG A 50 6.88 -3.35 -17.74
C ARG A 50 5.93 -3.78 -18.85
N ILE A 51 5.17 -2.86 -19.44
CA ILE A 51 4.30 -3.13 -20.58
C ILE A 51 5.11 -3.68 -21.77
N ARG A 52 6.25 -3.07 -22.10
CA ARG A 52 7.13 -3.57 -23.17
C ARG A 52 7.63 -4.99 -22.88
N ARG A 53 8.06 -5.27 -21.65
CA ARG A 53 8.51 -6.61 -21.23
C ARG A 53 7.39 -7.65 -21.36
N VAL A 54 6.17 -7.32 -20.94
CA VAL A 54 4.99 -8.19 -21.08
C VAL A 54 4.72 -8.48 -22.56
N ARG A 55 4.67 -7.44 -23.41
CA ARG A 55 4.43 -7.57 -24.85
C ARG A 55 5.51 -8.37 -25.57
N ALA A 56 6.76 -8.31 -25.08
CA ALA A 56 7.88 -9.09 -25.60
C ALA A 56 7.90 -10.54 -25.09
N GLY A 57 6.95 -10.96 -24.24
CA GLY A 57 6.93 -12.31 -23.65
C GLY A 57 8.03 -12.56 -22.62
N GLN A 58 8.64 -11.49 -22.08
CA GLN A 58 9.76 -11.54 -21.15
C GLN A 58 9.33 -11.35 -19.68
N GLY A 59 8.02 -11.36 -19.42
CA GLY A 59 7.47 -11.20 -18.07
C GLY A 59 7.38 -12.53 -17.33
N GLU A 60 7.71 -12.52 -16.04
CA GLU A 60 7.33 -13.59 -15.11
C GLU A 60 5.96 -13.23 -14.52
N PHE A 61 5.02 -14.17 -14.61
CA PHE A 61 3.65 -13.97 -14.12
C PHE A 61 3.26 -15.14 -13.23
N GLN A 62 2.50 -14.84 -12.19
CA GLN A 62 1.76 -15.83 -11.43
C GLN A 62 0.31 -15.77 -11.87
N SER A 63 -0.35 -16.92 -11.90
CA SER A 63 -1.79 -16.97 -12.16
C SER A 63 -2.56 -16.33 -11.00
N TRP A 64 -3.75 -15.82 -11.28
CA TRP A 64 -4.61 -15.24 -10.25
C TRP A 64 -4.93 -16.25 -9.13
N ASP A 65 -5.14 -17.51 -9.49
CA ASP A 65 -5.42 -18.58 -8.53
C ASP A 65 -4.25 -18.84 -7.57
N GLU A 66 -3.01 -18.75 -8.05
CA GLU A 66 -1.81 -18.87 -7.22
C GLU A 66 -1.69 -17.70 -6.23
N VAL A 67 -1.92 -16.47 -6.71
CA VAL A 67 -1.89 -15.26 -5.86
C VAL A 67 -2.95 -15.34 -4.75
N VAL A 68 -4.18 -15.72 -5.10
CA VAL A 68 -5.28 -15.85 -4.12
C VAL A 68 -4.98 -16.94 -3.10
N ARG A 69 -4.39 -18.06 -3.54
CA ARG A 69 -3.99 -19.14 -2.62
C ARG A 69 -2.95 -18.64 -1.61
N ASP A 70 -1.96 -17.87 -2.04
CA ASP A 70 -0.86 -17.41 -1.19
C ASP A 70 -1.28 -16.29 -0.22
N LEU A 71 -2.26 -15.46 -0.61
CA LEU A 71 -2.82 -14.39 0.23
C LEU A 71 -3.84 -14.88 1.27
N ARG A 72 -4.41 -16.09 1.11
CA ARG A 72 -5.31 -16.63 2.14
C ARG A 72 -4.53 -16.83 3.44
N PRO A 73 -5.08 -16.42 4.60
CA PRO A 73 -4.39 -16.58 5.87
C PRO A 73 -4.00 -18.04 6.07
N ARG A 74 -2.71 -18.29 6.34
CA ARG A 74 -2.31 -19.51 7.03
C ARG A 74 -3.02 -19.47 8.38
N ARG A 75 -4.11 -20.24 8.51
CA ARG A 75 -4.86 -20.37 9.76
C ARG A 75 -3.97 -20.89 10.88
#